data_AF-A0A3C0QXY0-F1
#
_entry.id   AF-A0A3C0QXY0-F1
#
_cell.length_a   1.000
_cell.length_b   1.000
_cell.length_c   1.000
_cell.angle_alpha   90.00
_cell.angle_beta   90.00
_cell.angle_gamma   90.00
#
_symmetry.space_group_name_H-M   'P 1'
#
loop_
_entity.id
_entity.type
_entity.pdbx_description
1 polymer ?
#
loop_
_entity_poly.entity_id
_entity_poly.type
_entity_poly.pdbx_seq_one_letter_code
_entity_poly.pdbx_strand_id
1 'polypeptide(L)'
;MCRNNSINSKMKRLLLTAVLGLIATVAVYAQGATPRPRIYIAFHWHMHQPIYYPYESVVATNNANRFSFSLNHVHTSRSGPYTTWPRDAVMRGVNAGFGNFGAQVSFSGSLIENLDNLAAAGVGFKNWKAPWNLIKNQNTVLGNPRIDMVGFGYHHPLMPFLDYNDIRRQI
;
A
#
# COMPACT_ATOMS: atom_id res chain seq x y z
N MET A 1 -27.47 43.60 -67.99
CA MET A 1 -27.17 43.30 -66.57
C MET A 1 -27.80 41.97 -66.18
N CYS A 2 -27.08 40.84 -66.28
CA CYS A 2 -27.47 39.56 -65.65
C CYS A 2 -26.43 38.49 -66.03
N ARG A 3 -25.40 38.25 -65.19
CA ARG A 3 -24.59 37.00 -65.23
C ARG A 3 -23.62 36.75 -64.06
N ASN A 4 -23.66 37.52 -62.96
CA ASN A 4 -22.66 37.40 -61.88
C ASN A 4 -23.05 36.54 -60.67
N ASN A 5 -24.31 36.12 -60.52
CA ASN A 5 -24.76 35.40 -59.29
C ASN A 5 -24.50 33.88 -59.29
N SER A 6 -24.28 33.26 -60.46
CA SER A 6 -24.12 31.80 -60.58
C SER A 6 -22.74 31.30 -60.15
N ILE A 7 -21.68 32.06 -60.46
CA ILE A 7 -20.29 31.70 -60.09
C ILE A 7 -20.12 31.75 -58.57
N ASN A 8 -20.74 32.74 -57.92
CA ASN A 8 -20.66 32.94 -56.47
C ASN A 8 -21.36 31.81 -55.67
N SER A 9 -22.43 31.20 -56.21
CA SER A 9 -23.11 30.09 -55.54
C SER A 9 -22.35 28.76 -55.69
N LYS A 10 -21.73 28.51 -56.85
CA LYS A 10 -20.87 27.34 -57.09
C LYS A 10 -19.62 27.38 -56.22
N MET A 11 -18.99 28.55 -56.10
CA MET A 11 -17.78 28.73 -55.28
C MET A 11 -18.08 28.59 -53.78
N LYS A 12 -19.22 29.11 -53.31
CA LYS A 12 -19.71 28.88 -51.94
C LYS A 12 -19.99 27.41 -51.65
N ARG A 13 -20.61 26.67 -52.59
CA ARG A 13 -20.84 25.22 -52.44
C ARG A 13 -19.52 24.44 -52.40
N LEU A 14 -18.55 24.81 -53.25
CA LEU A 14 -17.24 24.17 -53.30
C LEU A 14 -16.44 24.40 -52.00
N LEU A 15 -16.48 25.63 -51.47
CA LEU A 15 -15.90 25.99 -50.16
C LEU A 15 -16.59 25.24 -49.01
N LEU A 16 -17.92 25.13 -49.02
CA LEU A 16 -18.67 24.39 -48.00
C LEU A 16 -18.32 22.90 -48.01
N THR A 17 -18.21 22.28 -49.18
CA THR A 17 -17.80 20.88 -49.32
C THR A 17 -16.34 20.64 -48.92
N ALA A 18 -15.44 21.59 -49.22
CA ALA A 18 -14.04 21.50 -48.80
C ALA A 18 -13.90 21.63 -47.27
N VAL A 19 -14.65 22.54 -46.64
CA VAL A 19 -14.67 22.70 -45.18
C VAL A 19 -15.29 21.47 -44.49
N LEU A 20 -16.40 20.94 -45.02
CA LEU A 20 -17.01 19.71 -44.49
C LEU A 20 -16.08 18.50 -44.64
N GLY A 21 -15.37 18.38 -45.77
CA GLY A 21 -14.36 17.33 -45.97
C GLY A 21 -13.16 17.46 -45.04
N LEU A 22 -12.72 18.68 -44.73
CA LEU A 22 -11.65 18.95 -43.77
C LEU A 22 -12.08 18.64 -42.32
N ILE A 23 -13.33 18.96 -41.94
CA ILE A 23 -13.89 18.61 -40.63
C ILE A 23 -14.06 17.09 -40.49
N ALA A 24 -14.52 16.41 -41.55
CA ALA A 24 -14.66 14.95 -41.55
C ALA A 24 -13.30 14.24 -41.45
N THR A 25 -12.25 14.76 -42.08
CA THR A 25 -10.91 14.16 -41.99
C THR A 25 -10.27 14.35 -40.62
N VAL A 26 -10.43 15.53 -39.99
CA VAL A 26 -9.95 15.76 -38.60
C VAL A 26 -10.68 14.85 -37.60
N ALA A 27 -11.97 14.58 -37.80
CA ALA A 27 -12.74 13.68 -36.94
C ALA A 27 -12.28 12.21 -37.02
N VAL A 28 -11.74 11.76 -38.16
CA VAL A 28 -11.23 10.38 -38.34
C VAL A 28 -9.88 10.19 -37.65
N TYR A 29 -9.01 11.21 -37.62
CA TYR A 29 -7.74 11.16 -36.87
C TYR A 29 -7.91 11.32 -35.35
N ALA A 30 -9.09 11.76 -34.90
CA ALA A 30 -9.43 11.90 -33.48
C ALA A 30 -10.00 10.61 -32.87
N GLN A 31 -10.05 9.49 -33.61
CA GLN A 31 -10.38 8.19 -33.03
C GLN A 31 -9.29 7.82 -32.01
N GLY A 32 -9.66 8.02 -30.75
CA GLY A 32 -8.75 8.09 -29.62
C GLY A 32 -7.97 6.79 -29.41
N ALA A 33 -6.74 6.96 -28.95
CA ALA A 33 -5.95 5.87 -28.41
C ALA A 33 -6.83 5.05 -27.45
N THR A 34 -6.96 3.75 -27.70
CA THR A 34 -7.61 2.83 -26.78
C THR A 34 -6.97 3.02 -25.39
N PRO A 35 -7.74 3.31 -24.34
CA PRO A 35 -7.17 3.50 -23.01
C PRO A 35 -6.31 2.28 -22.66
N ARG A 36 -5.02 2.51 -22.42
CA ARG A 36 -4.14 1.42 -21.98
C ARG A 36 -4.75 0.80 -20.71
N PRO A 37 -4.80 -0.53 -20.59
CA PRO A 37 -5.32 -1.17 -19.39
C PRO A 37 -4.53 -0.67 -18.18
N ARG A 38 -5.26 -0.27 -17.14
CA ARG A 38 -4.65 0.20 -15.89
C ARG A 38 -4.19 -1.00 -15.07
N ILE A 39 -2.94 -0.98 -14.66
CA ILE A 39 -2.39 -1.95 -13.69
C ILE A 39 -2.46 -1.31 -12.32
N TYR A 40 -3.12 -1.99 -11.38
CA TYR A 40 -3.17 -1.59 -9.98
C TYR A 40 -2.22 -2.50 -9.20
N ILE A 41 -1.32 -1.89 -8.42
CA ILE A 41 -0.34 -2.60 -7.61
C ILE A 41 -0.66 -2.29 -6.15
N ALA A 42 -0.81 -3.35 -5.34
CA ALA A 42 -0.95 -3.25 -3.90
C ALA A 42 0.29 -3.82 -3.23
N PHE A 43 0.77 -3.14 -2.19
CA PHE A 43 1.85 -3.62 -1.33
C PHE A 43 1.28 -4.03 0.02
N HIS A 44 1.64 -5.23 0.46
CA HIS A 44 1.33 -5.73 1.80
C HIS A 44 2.60 -6.18 2.50
N TRP A 45 2.94 -5.55 3.62
CA TRP A 45 4.00 -6.02 4.48
C TRP A 45 3.44 -6.92 5.58
N HIS A 46 3.93 -8.16 5.62
CA HIS A 46 3.55 -9.14 6.61
C HIS A 46 4.67 -9.31 7.65
N MET A 47 4.42 -8.84 8.87
CA MET A 47 5.39 -8.86 9.97
C MET A 47 5.00 -9.92 11.00
N HIS A 48 5.88 -10.90 11.19
CA HIS A 48 5.65 -12.01 12.11
C HIS A 48 6.93 -12.44 12.82
N GLN A 49 6.78 -12.76 14.10
CA GLN A 49 7.71 -13.54 14.93
C GLN A 49 6.87 -14.39 15.88
N PRO A 50 7.24 -15.66 16.15
CA PRO A 50 6.51 -16.51 17.06
C PRO A 50 6.76 -16.11 18.53
N ILE A 51 5.97 -16.69 19.44
CA ILE A 51 6.42 -16.86 20.83
C ILE A 51 7.44 -17.99 20.81
N TYR A 52 8.64 -17.70 21.29
CA TYR A 52 9.79 -18.60 21.15
C TYR A 52 9.82 -19.73 22.19
N TYR A 53 9.23 -19.50 23.36
CA TYR A 53 9.13 -20.51 24.41
C TYR A 53 7.82 -20.35 25.19
N PRO A 54 7.09 -21.45 25.48
CA PRO A 54 5.83 -21.36 26.21
C PRO A 54 6.00 -20.68 27.56
N TYR A 55 5.08 -19.76 27.89
CA TYR A 55 5.01 -19.06 29.17
C TYR A 55 6.20 -18.13 29.49
N GLU A 56 7.02 -17.81 28.50
CA GLU A 56 8.14 -16.88 28.65
C GLU A 56 8.05 -15.72 27.68
N SER A 57 8.41 -14.54 28.16
CA SER A 57 8.67 -13.42 27.26
C SER A 57 9.93 -13.70 26.43
N VAL A 58 10.04 -13.03 25.27
CA VAL A 58 11.23 -13.11 24.42
C VAL A 58 12.52 -12.75 25.19
N VAL A 59 12.44 -11.83 26.15
CA VAL A 59 13.58 -11.40 26.98
C VAL A 59 13.97 -12.48 27.97
N ALA A 60 12.99 -13.09 28.66
CA ALA A 60 13.24 -14.21 29.57
C ALA A 60 13.86 -15.40 28.82
N THR A 61 13.28 -15.73 27.66
CA THR A 61 13.78 -16.80 26.77
C THR A 61 15.23 -16.54 26.34
N ASN A 62 15.56 -15.31 25.97
CA ASN A 62 16.92 -14.91 25.61
C ASN A 62 17.89 -15.06 26.79
N ASN A 63 17.51 -14.57 27.97
CA ASN A 63 18.36 -14.57 29.16
C ASN A 63 18.60 -15.99 29.72
N ALA A 64 17.62 -16.88 29.54
CA ALA A 64 17.76 -18.29 29.86
C ALA A 64 18.63 -19.07 28.87
N ASN A 65 19.17 -18.42 27.82
CA ASN A 65 20.00 -19.05 26.78
C ASN A 65 19.35 -20.31 26.17
N ARG A 66 18.02 -20.28 25.98
CA ARG A 66 17.27 -21.44 25.45
C ARG A 66 17.65 -21.82 24.02
N PHE A 67 18.20 -20.87 23.28
CA PHE A 67 18.62 -21.03 21.90
C PHE A 67 20.11 -20.68 21.75
N SER A 68 20.76 -21.28 20.74
CA SER A 68 22.15 -20.99 20.37
C SER A 68 22.36 -19.62 19.73
N PHE A 69 21.29 -18.82 19.60
CA PHE A 69 21.28 -17.49 18.99
C PHE A 69 20.54 -16.49 19.88
N SER A 70 20.90 -15.21 19.77
CA SER A 70 20.27 -14.15 20.54
C SER A 70 18.92 -13.75 19.94
N LEU A 71 17.84 -13.92 20.71
CA LEU A 71 16.53 -13.41 20.35
C LEU A 71 16.48 -11.89 20.37
N ASN A 72 17.26 -11.24 21.24
CA ASN A 72 17.43 -9.79 21.20
C ASN A 72 17.95 -9.36 19.82
N HIS A 73 19.01 -10.00 19.32
CA HIS A 73 19.56 -9.70 17.99
C HIS A 73 18.62 -10.05 16.83
N VAL A 74 17.87 -11.15 16.93
CA VAL A 74 16.85 -11.51 15.93
C VAL A 74 15.84 -10.37 15.76
N HIS A 75 15.41 -9.74 16.85
CA HIS A 75 14.48 -8.62 16.74
C HIS A 75 15.20 -7.33 16.33
N THR A 76 16.28 -6.94 17.00
CA THR A 76 16.93 -5.63 16.78
C THR A 76 17.56 -5.48 15.39
N SER A 77 18.04 -6.57 14.77
CA SER A 77 18.50 -6.56 13.37
C SER A 77 17.38 -6.28 12.35
N ARG A 78 16.12 -6.34 12.79
CA ARG A 78 14.91 -6.07 11.99
C ARG A 78 14.15 -4.83 12.50
N SER A 79 14.84 -3.95 13.22
CA SER A 79 14.26 -2.71 13.76
C SER A 79 13.58 -1.85 12.68
N GLY A 80 14.20 -1.72 11.51
CA GLY A 80 13.66 -0.95 10.38
C GLY A 80 12.29 -1.43 9.89
N PRO A 81 12.14 -2.69 9.45
CA PRO A 81 10.85 -3.27 9.07
C PRO A 81 9.76 -3.10 10.13
N TYR A 82 10.10 -3.30 11.41
CA TYR A 82 9.13 -3.23 12.51
C TYR A 82 8.75 -1.80 12.93
N THR A 83 9.43 -0.77 12.40
CA THR A 83 9.22 0.62 12.81
C THR A 83 8.94 1.55 11.64
N THR A 84 9.98 1.96 10.90
CA THR A 84 9.88 3.12 10.00
C THR A 84 9.85 2.74 8.52
N TRP A 85 10.38 1.59 8.11
CA TRP A 85 10.59 1.32 6.68
C TRP A 85 9.30 1.35 5.85
N PRO A 86 8.18 0.72 6.28
CA PRO A 86 6.94 0.80 5.49
C PRO A 86 6.37 2.23 5.42
N ARG A 87 6.41 2.98 6.53
CA ARG A 87 6.05 4.40 6.55
C ARG A 87 6.89 5.20 5.55
N ASP A 88 8.20 5.04 5.62
CA ASP A 88 9.14 5.80 4.80
C ASP A 88 8.99 5.44 3.32
N ALA A 89 8.68 4.18 3.00
CA ALA A 89 8.36 3.75 1.65
C ALA A 89 7.10 4.43 1.11
N VAL A 90 6.04 4.51 1.92
CA VAL A 90 4.82 5.24 1.55
C VAL A 90 5.12 6.72 1.32
N MET A 91 5.85 7.36 2.24
CA MET A 91 6.24 8.77 2.11
C MET A 91 7.09 9.05 0.87
N ARG A 92 7.95 8.12 0.44
CA ARG A 92 8.66 8.25 -0.85
C ARG A 92 7.70 8.31 -2.03
N GLY A 93 6.64 7.49 -2.04
CA GLY A 93 5.58 7.57 -3.06
C GLY A 93 4.84 8.90 -3.03
N VAL A 94 4.51 9.41 -1.83
CA VAL A 94 3.88 10.73 -1.66
C VAL A 94 4.78 11.84 -2.24
N ASN A 95 6.06 11.83 -1.89
CA ASN A 95 7.04 12.83 -2.35
C ASN A 95 7.29 12.75 -3.87
N ALA A 96 7.05 11.60 -4.49
CA ALA A 96 7.09 11.41 -5.94
C ALA A 96 5.81 11.87 -6.67
N GLY A 97 4.83 12.46 -5.95
CA GLY A 97 3.59 12.96 -6.52
C GLY A 97 2.49 11.90 -6.65
N PHE A 98 2.66 10.70 -6.08
CA PHE A 98 1.63 9.66 -6.11
C PHE A 98 0.58 9.91 -5.02
N GLY A 99 -0.38 10.79 -5.31
CA GLY A 99 -1.41 11.23 -4.35
C GLY A 99 -2.21 10.09 -3.71
N ASN A 100 -2.40 8.98 -4.43
CA ASN A 100 -3.13 7.79 -3.98
C ASN A 100 -2.22 6.63 -3.53
N PHE A 101 -0.91 6.87 -3.36
CA PHE A 101 0.00 5.82 -2.90
C PHE A 101 -0.23 5.49 -1.43
N GLY A 102 -0.37 4.19 -1.17
CA GLY A 102 -0.55 3.62 0.14
C GLY A 102 -0.21 2.13 0.15
N ALA A 103 -0.29 1.52 1.31
CA ALA A 103 0.04 0.12 1.52
C ALA A 103 -0.76 -0.49 2.68
N GLN A 104 -0.73 -1.81 2.78
CA GLN A 104 -1.23 -2.55 3.92
C GLN A 104 -0.06 -3.09 4.73
N VAL A 105 -0.24 -3.17 6.05
CA VAL A 105 0.74 -3.73 6.97
C VAL A 105 0.02 -4.61 7.98
N SER A 106 0.56 -5.79 8.22
CA SER A 106 0.03 -6.72 9.23
C SER A 106 1.09 -7.09 10.25
N PHE A 107 0.67 -7.19 11.51
CA PHE A 107 1.49 -7.65 12.65
C PHE A 107 0.77 -8.79 13.38
N SER A 108 1.48 -9.89 13.64
CA SER A 108 0.95 -10.94 14.53
C SER A 108 0.90 -10.40 15.95
N GLY A 109 -0.09 -10.85 16.74
CA GLY A 109 -0.16 -10.57 18.16
C GLY A 109 1.12 -10.94 18.91
N SER A 110 1.71 -12.09 18.59
CA SER A 110 2.98 -12.56 19.17
C SER A 110 4.17 -11.63 18.88
N LEU A 111 4.22 -11.03 17.68
CA LEU A 111 5.25 -10.04 17.37
C LEU A 111 5.04 -8.76 18.17
N ILE A 112 3.80 -8.27 18.26
CA ILE A 112 3.47 -7.07 19.05
C ILE A 112 3.91 -7.29 20.51
N GLU A 113 3.57 -8.45 21.09
CA GLU A 113 3.98 -8.83 22.44
C GLU A 113 5.50 -8.86 22.61
N ASN A 114 6.24 -9.49 21.67
CA ASN A 114 7.70 -9.52 21.72
C ASN A 114 8.30 -8.10 21.68
N LEU A 115 7.81 -7.23 20.80
CA LEU A 115 8.31 -5.85 20.68
C LEU A 115 8.01 -5.02 21.93
N ASP A 116 6.84 -5.21 22.55
CA ASP A 116 6.48 -4.53 23.79
C ASP A 116 7.33 -5.01 24.96
N ASN A 117 7.58 -6.32 25.07
CA ASN A 117 8.48 -6.90 26.08
C ASN A 117 9.92 -6.38 25.93
N LEU A 118 10.43 -6.32 24.69
CA LEU A 118 11.76 -5.77 24.39
C LEU A 118 11.84 -4.28 24.74
N ALA A 119 10.81 -3.49 24.39
CA ALA A 119 10.73 -2.07 24.73
C ALA A 119 10.71 -1.84 26.25
N ALA A 120 9.91 -2.63 26.99
CA ALA A 120 9.83 -2.56 28.45
C ALA A 120 11.16 -2.92 29.13
N ALA A 121 11.90 -3.88 28.57
CA ALA A 121 13.23 -4.28 29.05
C ALA A 121 14.37 -3.34 28.61
N GLY A 122 14.08 -2.29 27.84
CA GLY A 122 15.11 -1.38 27.29
C GLY A 122 15.95 -1.97 26.16
N VAL A 123 15.54 -3.11 25.59
CA VAL A 123 16.23 -3.81 24.49
C VAL A 123 15.66 -3.34 23.14
N GLY A 124 15.91 -2.07 22.83
CA GLY A 124 15.41 -1.45 21.59
C GLY A 124 13.90 -1.18 21.62
N PHE A 125 13.33 -0.81 20.47
CA PHE A 125 11.88 -0.63 20.27
C PHE A 125 11.15 0.36 21.19
N LYS A 126 11.88 1.20 21.94
CA LYS A 126 11.27 2.31 22.67
C LYS A 126 10.44 3.16 21.70
N ASN A 127 9.16 3.34 22.01
CA ASN A 127 8.19 4.07 21.18
C ASN A 127 8.03 3.55 19.74
N TRP A 128 8.24 2.24 19.50
CA TRP A 128 8.15 1.63 18.16
C TRP A 128 6.79 1.83 17.46
N LYS A 129 5.72 2.06 18.23
CA LYS A 129 4.35 2.35 17.74
C LYS A 129 4.16 3.77 17.18
N ALA A 130 5.05 4.71 17.50
CA ALA A 130 4.93 6.11 17.09
C ALA A 130 4.87 6.32 15.55
N PRO A 131 5.76 5.75 14.72
CA PRO A 131 5.67 5.89 13.27
C PRO A 131 4.35 5.36 12.69
N TRP A 132 3.83 4.26 13.24
CA TRP A 132 2.57 3.65 12.84
C TRP A 132 1.37 4.54 13.16
N ASN A 133 1.32 5.07 14.38
CA ASN A 133 0.26 5.98 14.81
C ASN A 133 0.27 7.31 14.04
N LEU A 134 1.43 7.75 13.56
CA LEU A 134 1.52 8.95 12.74
C LEU A 134 0.92 8.73 11.34
N ILE A 135 1.32 7.66 10.65
CA ILE A 135 0.93 7.48 9.25
C ILE A 135 -0.47 6.90 9.05
N LYS A 136 -1.01 6.12 9.98
CA LYS A 136 -2.39 5.61 9.88
C LYS A 136 -3.43 6.73 9.85
N ASN A 137 -3.08 7.92 10.35
CA ASN A 137 -3.92 9.11 10.34
C ASN A 137 -3.70 10.01 9.10
N GLN A 138 -2.84 9.60 8.16
CA GLN A 138 -2.63 10.31 6.91
C GLN A 138 -3.47 9.68 5.80
N ASN A 139 -4.10 10.53 4.99
CA ASN A 139 -4.98 10.08 3.92
C ASN A 139 -4.38 10.32 2.53
N THR A 140 -4.81 9.48 1.60
CA THR A 140 -4.68 9.66 0.15
C THR A 140 -5.54 10.85 -0.33
N VAL A 141 -5.37 11.26 -1.59
CA VAL A 141 -6.19 12.34 -2.19
C VAL A 141 -7.68 12.00 -2.20
N LEU A 142 -8.04 10.72 -2.20
CA LEU A 142 -9.41 10.24 -2.13
C LEU A 142 -9.92 9.98 -0.70
N GLY A 143 -9.16 10.35 0.33
CA GLY A 143 -9.59 10.23 1.73
C GLY A 143 -9.35 8.86 2.39
N ASN A 144 -8.81 7.87 1.67
CA ASN A 144 -8.46 6.57 2.26
C ASN A 144 -7.17 6.65 3.09
N PRO A 145 -6.99 5.87 4.17
CA PRO A 145 -5.73 5.79 4.91
C PRO A 145 -4.55 5.43 3.99
N ARG A 146 -3.39 6.04 4.21
CA ARG A 146 -2.17 5.72 3.46
C ARG A 146 -1.53 4.40 3.89
N ILE A 147 -1.65 4.06 5.17
CA ILE A 147 -1.34 2.73 5.67
C ILE A 147 -2.58 2.17 6.35
N ASP A 148 -3.01 1.01 5.88
CA ASP A 148 -4.06 0.22 6.51
C ASP A 148 -3.43 -0.90 7.35
N MET A 149 -3.85 -1.01 8.60
CA MET A 149 -3.32 -1.97 9.57
C MET A 149 -4.23 -3.20 9.60
N VAL A 150 -3.77 -4.29 9.01
CA VAL A 150 -4.55 -5.52 8.83
C VAL A 150 -4.21 -6.52 9.92
N GLY A 151 -5.23 -6.95 10.67
CA GLY A 151 -5.08 -7.99 11.68
C GLY A 151 -4.92 -9.39 11.08
N PHE A 152 -4.18 -10.25 11.77
CA PHE A 152 -4.20 -11.70 11.55
C PHE A 152 -3.95 -12.44 12.87
N GLY A 153 -4.13 -13.76 12.85
CA GLY A 153 -4.13 -14.59 14.05
C GLY A 153 -2.95 -14.33 14.97
N TYR A 154 -3.22 -14.23 16.29
CA TYR A 154 -2.24 -13.87 17.31
C TYR A 154 -0.92 -14.66 17.18
N HIS A 155 -1.00 -15.99 17.06
CA HIS A 155 0.15 -16.88 16.92
C HIS A 155 0.50 -17.26 15.47
N HIS A 156 -0.13 -16.60 14.49
CA HIS A 156 -0.02 -16.97 13.07
C HIS A 156 -0.29 -18.45 12.77
N PRO A 157 -1.39 -19.04 13.30
CA PRO A 157 -1.65 -20.46 13.07
C PRO A 157 -2.10 -20.70 11.62
N LEU A 158 -1.96 -21.95 11.20
CA LEU A 158 -2.60 -22.45 9.99
C LEU A 158 -4.10 -22.64 10.27
N MET A 159 -4.84 -21.54 10.24
CA MET A 159 -6.26 -21.47 10.62
C MET A 159 -7.14 -22.60 10.04
N PRO A 160 -6.99 -23.05 8.78
CA PRO A 160 -7.79 -24.15 8.24
C PRO A 160 -7.61 -25.50 8.96
N PHE A 161 -6.60 -25.66 9.80
CA PHE A 161 -6.32 -26.89 10.55
C PHE A 161 -6.67 -26.79 12.04
N LEU A 162 -7.30 -25.69 12.47
CA LEU A 162 -7.71 -25.48 13.86
C LEU A 162 -9.20 -25.76 14.06
N ASP A 163 -9.57 -26.15 15.29
CA ASP A 163 -10.96 -26.13 15.73
C ASP A 163 -11.50 -24.69 15.74
N TYR A 164 -12.81 -24.55 15.55
CA TYR A 164 -13.46 -23.24 15.52
C TYR A 164 -13.18 -22.42 16.80
N ASN A 165 -13.16 -23.06 17.97
CA ASN A 165 -12.89 -22.36 19.22
C ASN A 165 -11.48 -21.78 19.28
N ASP A 166 -10.50 -22.50 18.73
CA ASP A 166 -9.12 -22.03 18.67
C ASP A 166 -8.95 -20.90 17.65
N ILE A 167 -9.64 -20.97 16.50
CA ILE A 167 -9.69 -19.85 15.54
C ILE A 167 -10.23 -18.59 16.22
N ARG A 168 -11.32 -18.71 17.00
CA ARG A 168 -11.95 -17.56 17.68
C ARG A 168 -11.05 -16.93 18.75
N ARG A 169 -10.13 -17.68 19.35
CA ARG A 169 -9.16 -17.16 20.34
C ARG A 169 -7.98 -16.44 19.72
N GLN A 170 -7.80 -16.55 18.40
CA GLN A 170 -6.68 -15.95 17.69
C GLN A 170 -6.99 -14.55 17.13
N ILE A 171 -8.27 -14.15 17.10
CA ILE A 171 -8.80 -12.91 16.52
C ILE A 171 -9.46 -12.04 17.59
#